data_AF-A0A9X2GZ32-F1
#
_entry.id   AF-A0A9X2GZ32-F1
#
_cell.length_a   1.000
_cell.length_b   1.000
_cell.length_c   1.000
_cell.angle_alpha   90.00
_cell.angle_beta   90.00
_cell.angle_gamma   90.00
#
_symmetry.space_group_name_H-M   'P 1'
#
loop_
_entity.id
_entity.type
_entity.pdbx_description
1 polymer ?
#
loop_
_entity_poly.entity_id
_entity_poly.type
_entity_poly.pdbx_seq_one_letter_code
_entity_poly.pdbx_strand_id
1 'polypeptide(L)'
;MDDDALIAAVDLVGRTGARGIEIGYLHDNVPVEEAAWYAHVQYRGTSITEENHRGPVEAAEALARQLLTGAMCNHCKKLVALSDDGATAYNGTLLNGTRWTVEQARAAGQCRWRRIGPRWARGCEGTKPPRATGKPKRKKGRRKRG
;
A
#
# COMPACT_ATOMS: atom_id res chain seq x y z
N MET A 1 8.62 15.55 17.81
CA MET A 1 7.95 15.00 16.62
C MET A 1 8.99 14.19 15.86
N ASP A 2 8.68 12.96 15.44
CA ASP A 2 9.62 12.13 14.67
C ASP A 2 9.42 12.44 13.18
N ASP A 3 10.22 13.38 12.67
CA ASP A 3 10.11 13.87 11.29
C ASP A 3 10.40 12.76 10.27
N ASP A 4 11.32 11.85 10.59
CA ASP A 4 11.62 10.70 9.73
C ASP A 4 10.43 9.74 9.62
N ALA A 5 9.67 9.57 10.71
CA ALA A 5 8.47 8.73 10.71
C ALA A 5 7.35 9.36 9.89
N LEU A 6 7.15 10.67 10.02
CA LEU A 6 6.18 11.40 9.19
C LEU A 6 6.54 11.31 7.71
N ILE A 7 7.80 11.58 7.35
CA ILE A 7 8.28 11.51 5.95
C ILE A 7 8.12 10.08 5.41
N ALA A 8 8.43 9.06 6.21
CA ALA A 8 8.26 7.67 5.80
C ALA A 8 6.79 7.30 5.56
N ALA A 9 5.84 7.82 6.36
CA ALA A 9 4.41 7.62 6.15
C ALA A 9 3.94 8.30 4.85
N VAL A 10 4.40 9.53 4.60
CA VAL A 10 4.09 10.27 3.36
C VAL A 10 4.67 9.56 2.12
N ASP A 11 5.89 9.01 2.18
CA ASP A 11 6.48 8.19 1.09
C ASP A 11 5.60 6.98 0.75
N LEU A 12 5.02 6.30 1.76
CA LEU A 12 4.07 5.20 1.51
C LEU A 12 2.82 5.67 0.78
N VAL A 13 2.19 6.75 1.25
CA VAL A 13 0.99 7.33 0.62
C VAL A 13 1.28 7.68 -0.84
N GLY A 14 2.39 8.37 -1.14
CA GLY A 14 2.76 8.74 -2.50
C GLY A 14 2.95 7.53 -3.43
N ARG A 15 3.44 6.39 -2.91
CA ARG A 15 3.64 5.17 -3.70
C ARG A 15 2.37 4.42 -4.08
N THR A 16 1.26 4.72 -3.41
CA THR A 16 -0.06 4.18 -3.80
C THR A 16 -0.64 4.87 -5.03
N GLY A 17 -0.15 6.06 -5.37
CA GLY A 17 -0.73 6.92 -6.40
C GLY A 17 -1.83 7.84 -5.88
N ALA A 18 -2.04 7.88 -4.56
CA ALA A 18 -2.88 8.88 -3.90
C ALA A 18 -2.29 10.30 -4.08
N ARG A 19 -3.14 11.32 -4.04
CA ARG A 19 -2.82 12.73 -4.32
C ARG A 19 -3.43 13.64 -3.27
N GLY A 20 -2.81 14.80 -3.08
CA GLY A 20 -3.33 15.85 -2.18
C GLY A 20 -3.44 15.36 -0.74
N ILE A 21 -2.33 14.88 -0.18
CA ILE A 21 -2.27 14.52 1.24
C ILE A 21 -2.33 15.79 2.09
N GLU A 22 -3.19 15.79 3.10
CA GLU A 22 -3.36 16.87 4.07
C GLU A 22 -3.33 16.28 5.47
N ILE A 23 -2.65 16.97 6.39
CA ILE A 23 -2.52 16.56 7.79
C ILE A 23 -2.76 17.81 8.63
N GLY A 24 -3.65 17.71 9.61
CA GLY A 24 -4.03 18.84 10.45
C GLY A 24 -4.66 18.42 11.76
N TYR A 25 -5.08 19.43 12.53
CA TYR A 25 -5.78 19.27 13.80
C TYR A 25 -7.30 19.30 13.59
N LEU A 26 -8.03 18.51 14.36
CA LEU A 26 -9.50 18.49 14.36
C LEU A 26 -10.09 19.60 15.22
N HIS A 27 -9.37 20.03 16.25
CA HIS A 27 -9.84 21.02 17.21
C HIS A 27 -8.90 22.21 17.29
N ASP A 28 -9.45 23.40 17.02
CA ASP A 28 -8.76 24.66 17.24
C ASP A 28 -8.90 25.11 18.70
N ASN A 29 -7.88 25.81 19.21
CA ASN A 29 -7.85 26.43 20.55
C ASN A 29 -7.86 25.48 21.75
N VAL A 30 -7.34 24.26 21.58
CA VAL A 30 -7.05 23.32 22.68
C VAL A 30 -5.55 23.03 22.78
N PRO A 31 -5.06 22.56 23.95
CA PRO A 31 -3.68 22.06 24.06
C PRO A 31 -3.39 20.99 22.99
N VAL A 32 -2.15 20.90 22.54
CA VAL A 32 -1.76 20.01 21.41
C VAL A 32 -2.06 18.54 21.72
N GLU A 33 -2.08 18.18 23.00
CA GLU A 33 -2.42 16.86 23.53
C GLU A 33 -3.89 16.50 23.34
N GLU A 34 -4.77 17.49 23.21
CA GLU A 34 -6.23 17.36 23.06
C GLU A 34 -6.70 17.69 21.63
N ALA A 35 -5.82 18.23 20.79
CA ALA A 35 -6.18 18.80 19.48
C ALA A 35 -6.69 17.78 18.45
N ALA A 36 -6.45 16.48 18.67
CA ALA A 36 -6.75 15.36 17.78
C ALA A 36 -6.29 15.56 16.33
N TRP A 37 -5.64 14.57 15.75
CA TRP A 37 -5.05 14.70 14.42
C TRP A 37 -5.86 13.95 13.38
N TYR A 38 -5.94 14.54 12.18
CA TYR A 38 -6.49 13.89 11.01
C TYR A 38 -5.46 13.85 9.87
N ALA A 39 -5.64 12.87 9.00
CA ALA A 39 -4.94 12.79 7.73
C ALA A 39 -5.94 12.46 6.62
N HIS A 40 -5.90 13.23 5.54
CA HIS A 40 -6.80 13.12 4.40
C HIS A 40 -6.00 12.95 3.11
N VAL A 41 -6.54 12.19 2.15
CA VAL A 41 -5.99 12.06 0.81
C VAL A 41 -7.05 11.74 -0.23
N GLN A 42 -6.81 12.15 -1.48
CA GLN A 42 -7.59 11.70 -2.62
C GLN A 42 -6.94 10.48 -3.28
N TYR A 43 -7.68 9.38 -3.39
CA TYR A 43 -7.24 8.16 -4.04
C TYR A 43 -8.32 7.64 -5.00
N ARG A 44 -7.98 7.52 -6.29
CA ARG A 44 -8.88 7.00 -7.34
C ARG A 44 -10.25 7.68 -7.43
N GLY A 45 -10.31 8.98 -7.13
CA GLY A 45 -11.56 9.76 -7.16
C GLY A 45 -12.40 9.64 -5.89
N THR A 46 -11.90 8.95 -4.87
CA THR A 46 -12.51 8.87 -3.53
C THR A 46 -11.60 9.58 -2.52
N SER A 47 -12.21 10.31 -1.59
CA SER A 47 -11.50 10.85 -0.43
C SER A 47 -11.44 9.80 0.66
N ILE A 48 -10.26 9.64 1.25
CA ILE A 48 -10.03 8.78 2.40
C ILE A 48 -9.49 9.66 3.52
N THR A 49 -10.11 9.56 4.69
CA THR A 49 -9.77 10.35 5.88
C THR A 49 -9.65 9.42 7.08
N GLU A 50 -8.61 9.63 7.88
CA GLU A 50 -8.41 9.01 9.18
C GLU A 50 -8.34 10.13 10.23
N GLU A 51 -9.06 9.97 11.35
CA GLU A 51 -9.35 11.02 12.33
C GLU A 51 -9.13 10.50 13.76
N ASN A 52 -9.11 11.42 14.74
CA ASN A 52 -8.98 11.12 16.18
C ASN A 52 -7.64 10.46 16.58
N HIS A 53 -6.57 10.84 15.91
CA HIS A 53 -5.22 10.36 16.25
C HIS A 53 -4.53 11.28 17.27
N ARG A 54 -3.61 10.71 18.06
CA ARG A 54 -2.86 11.44 19.09
C ARG A 54 -1.79 12.39 18.52
N GLY A 55 -1.40 12.16 17.28
CA GLY A 55 -0.32 12.88 16.65
C GLY A 55 -0.37 12.79 15.12
N PRO A 56 0.42 13.63 14.44
CA PRO A 56 0.48 13.71 12.98
C PRO A 56 1.06 12.44 12.37
N VAL A 57 2.05 11.83 13.06
CA VAL A 57 2.69 10.59 12.61
C VAL A 57 1.68 9.45 12.64
N GLU A 58 0.94 9.33 13.73
CA GLU A 58 -0.09 8.30 13.91
C GLU A 58 -1.20 8.44 12.87
N ALA A 59 -1.65 9.67 12.58
CA ALA A 59 -2.65 9.93 11.53
C ALA A 59 -2.13 9.55 10.14
N ALA A 60 -0.90 9.97 9.79
CA ALA A 60 -0.29 9.65 8.51
C ALA A 60 -0.03 8.14 8.35
N GLU A 61 0.42 7.47 9.40
CA GLU A 61 0.62 6.01 9.40
C GLU A 61 -0.68 5.24 9.30
N ALA A 62 -1.74 5.67 10.00
CA ALA A 62 -3.06 5.06 9.89
C ALA A 62 -3.58 5.15 8.46
N LEU A 63 -3.51 6.34 7.86
CA LEU A 63 -3.88 6.58 6.47
C LEU A 63 -3.05 5.73 5.49
N ALA A 64 -1.73 5.66 5.69
CA ALA A 64 -0.85 4.83 4.87
C ALA A 64 -1.20 3.33 4.98
N ARG A 65 -1.48 2.83 6.20
CA ARG A 65 -1.91 1.45 6.42
C ARG A 65 -3.24 1.16 5.75
N GLN A 66 -4.20 2.08 5.85
CA GLN A 66 -5.50 1.94 5.20
C GLN A 66 -5.34 1.85 3.68
N LEU A 67 -4.61 2.79 3.07
CA LEU A 67 -4.32 2.81 1.63
C LEU A 67 -3.57 1.56 1.14
N LEU A 68 -2.73 0.97 1.98
CA LEU A 68 -1.95 -0.22 1.65
C LEU A 68 -2.66 -1.52 1.98
N THR A 69 -3.79 -1.47 2.70
CA THR A 69 -4.58 -2.65 3.01
C THR A 69 -5.12 -3.25 1.71
N GLY A 70 -4.61 -4.42 1.36
CA GLY A 70 -4.93 -5.08 0.11
C GLY A 70 -4.22 -4.53 -1.14
N ALA A 71 -3.26 -3.63 -0.98
CA ALA A 71 -2.46 -3.13 -2.09
C ALA A 71 -1.47 -4.21 -2.59
N MET A 72 -1.21 -4.21 -3.89
CA MET A 72 -0.24 -5.11 -4.52
C MET A 72 1.05 -4.38 -4.86
N CYS A 73 2.18 -5.04 -4.63
CA CYS A 73 3.46 -4.53 -5.07
C CYS A 73 3.52 -4.51 -6.60
N ASN A 74 3.75 -3.34 -7.19
CA ASN A 74 3.81 -3.21 -8.65
C ASN A 74 4.92 -4.03 -9.32
N HIS A 75 5.96 -4.44 -8.56
CA HIS A 75 7.10 -5.22 -9.06
C HIS A 75 6.85 -6.73 -9.02
N CYS A 76 6.56 -7.30 -7.85
CA CYS A 76 6.38 -8.75 -7.69
C CYS A 76 4.91 -9.22 -7.70
N LYS A 77 3.94 -8.30 -7.75
CA LYS A 77 2.49 -8.55 -7.75
C LYS A 77 1.94 -9.28 -6.52
N LYS A 78 2.74 -9.40 -5.45
CA LYS A 78 2.33 -9.91 -4.14
C LYS A 78 1.69 -8.81 -3.28
N LEU A 79 0.93 -9.19 -2.25
CA LEU A 79 0.32 -8.24 -1.32
C LEU A 79 1.39 -7.48 -0.53
N VAL A 80 1.25 -6.16 -0.39
CA VAL A 80 2.19 -5.35 0.40
C VAL A 80 1.96 -5.61 1.89
N ALA A 81 3.01 -5.99 2.61
CA ALA A 81 3.00 -6.21 4.06
C ALA A 81 3.98 -5.24 4.75
N LEU A 82 3.47 -4.47 5.73
CA LEU A 82 4.24 -3.48 6.50
C LEU A 82 4.73 -4.00 7.86
N SER A 83 4.18 -5.09 8.39
CA SER A 83 4.68 -5.82 9.57
C SER A 83 4.90 -7.32 9.28
N ASP A 84 5.52 -8.03 10.23
CA ASP A 84 5.73 -9.49 10.14
C ASP A 84 4.44 -10.28 10.38
N ASP A 85 3.42 -9.63 10.98
CA ASP A 85 2.04 -10.13 11.02
C ASP A 85 1.43 -10.25 9.61
N GLY A 86 2.08 -9.61 8.64
CA GLY A 86 1.78 -9.72 7.23
C GLY A 86 0.68 -8.77 6.75
N ALA A 87 0.32 -8.90 5.47
CA ALA A 87 -0.81 -8.19 4.91
C ALA A 87 -2.11 -8.90 5.31
N THR A 88 -2.90 -8.31 6.20
CA THR A 88 -4.23 -8.85 6.54
C THR A 88 -5.19 -8.46 5.42
N ALA A 89 -5.52 -9.39 4.53
CA ALA A 89 -6.72 -9.27 3.72
C ALA A 89 -7.91 -9.64 4.59
N TYR A 90 -8.71 -8.67 4.99
CA TYR A 90 -10.05 -8.95 5.50
C TYR A 90 -10.89 -9.56 4.37
N ASN A 91 -11.77 -10.51 4.69
CA ASN A 91 -12.72 -11.11 3.74
C ASN A 91 -13.63 -10.01 3.18
N GLY A 92 -13.18 -9.37 2.11
CA GLY A 92 -13.60 -8.02 1.80
C GLY A 92 -13.09 -7.56 0.45
N THR A 93 -13.57 -6.37 0.08
CA THR A 93 -13.21 -5.70 -1.16
C THR A 93 -11.90 -4.96 -0.93
N LEU A 94 -10.83 -5.34 -1.65
CA LEU A 94 -9.59 -4.57 -1.70
C LEU A 94 -9.89 -3.16 -2.21
N LEU A 95 -9.01 -2.20 -1.91
CA LEU A 95 -9.11 -0.81 -2.40
C LEU A 95 -9.20 -0.66 -3.93
N ASN A 96 -8.90 -1.71 -4.70
CA ASN A 96 -9.09 -1.73 -6.15
C ASN A 96 -10.45 -2.30 -6.60
N GLY A 97 -11.38 -2.56 -5.69
CA GLY A 97 -12.69 -3.15 -5.98
C GLY A 97 -12.70 -4.68 -6.08
N THR A 98 -11.54 -5.34 -6.01
CA THR A 98 -11.46 -6.80 -6.14
C THR A 98 -11.81 -7.44 -4.80
N ARG A 99 -12.69 -8.45 -4.78
CA ARG A 99 -12.97 -9.23 -3.57
C ARG A 99 -12.01 -10.40 -3.44
N TRP A 100 -11.37 -10.54 -2.28
CA TRP A 100 -10.44 -11.62 -1.99
C TRP A 100 -10.90 -12.41 -0.77
N THR A 101 -10.80 -13.73 -0.86
CA THR A 101 -10.88 -14.59 0.32
C THR A 101 -9.54 -14.60 1.07
N VAL A 102 -9.56 -14.96 2.34
CA VAL A 102 -8.34 -15.11 3.17
C VAL A 102 -7.37 -16.12 2.54
N GLU A 103 -7.88 -17.18 1.91
CA GLU A 103 -7.07 -18.19 1.21
C GLU A 103 -6.39 -17.63 -0.03
N GLN A 104 -7.10 -16.84 -0.85
CA GLN A 104 -6.52 -16.17 -2.02
C GLN A 104 -5.41 -15.19 -1.60
N ALA A 105 -5.61 -14.48 -0.49
CA ALA A 105 -4.61 -13.59 0.08
C ALA A 105 -3.35 -14.32 0.54
N ARG A 106 -3.51 -15.46 1.22
CA ARG A 106 -2.38 -16.33 1.60
C ARG A 106 -1.66 -16.88 0.37
N ALA A 107 -2.40 -17.32 -0.64
CA ALA A 107 -1.84 -17.93 -1.86
C ALA A 107 -1.06 -16.93 -2.74
N ALA A 108 -1.48 -15.66 -2.82
CA ALA A 108 -0.75 -14.63 -3.55
C ALA A 108 0.63 -14.31 -2.96
N GLY A 109 0.83 -14.66 -1.69
CA GLY A 109 2.02 -14.34 -0.93
C GLY A 109 2.17 -12.85 -0.63
N GLN A 110 3.23 -12.52 0.09
CA GLN A 110 3.45 -11.17 0.61
C GLN A 110 4.78 -10.59 0.12
N CYS A 111 4.80 -9.27 -0.06
CA CYS A 111 5.97 -8.45 -0.30
C CYS A 111 6.22 -7.62 0.96
N ARG A 112 7.22 -8.03 1.74
CA ARG A 112 7.59 -7.39 3.00
C ARG A 112 8.30 -6.07 2.75
N TRP A 113 7.61 -4.95 2.86
CA TRP A 113 8.27 -3.64 2.77
C TRP A 113 8.93 -3.34 4.10
N ARG A 114 10.10 -2.70 4.05
CA ARG A 114 10.89 -2.36 5.24
C ARG A 114 11.23 -0.88 5.21
N ARG A 115 11.09 -0.22 6.35
CA ARG A 115 11.53 1.16 6.55
C ARG A 115 13.05 1.18 6.68
N ILE A 116 13.70 2.06 5.93
CA ILE A 116 15.13 2.35 5.97
C ILE A 116 15.26 3.87 6.11
N GLY A 117 15.36 4.34 7.36
CA GLY A 117 15.30 5.77 7.69
C GLY A 117 13.97 6.40 7.22
N PRO A 118 14.00 7.46 6.40
CA PRO A 118 12.79 8.14 5.92
C PRO A 118 12.15 7.48 4.68
N ARG A 119 12.62 6.29 4.25
CA ARG A 119 12.18 5.65 3.00
C ARG A 119 11.71 4.23 3.22
N TRP A 120 10.85 3.75 2.31
CA TRP A 120 10.48 2.34 2.25
C TRP A 120 11.15 1.61 1.09
N ALA A 121 11.79 0.49 1.43
CA ALA A 121 12.34 -0.47 0.48
C ALA A 121 11.39 -1.66 0.32
N ARG A 122 11.20 -2.10 -0.93
CA ARG A 122 10.31 -3.24 -1.23
C ARG A 122 10.99 -4.54 -0.81
N GLY A 123 10.23 -5.51 -0.32
CA GLY A 123 10.80 -6.83 0.02
C GLY A 123 11.36 -7.58 -1.18
N CYS A 124 10.82 -7.31 -2.37
CA CYS A 124 11.30 -7.87 -3.63
C CYS A 124 12.43 -7.04 -4.29
N GLU A 125 12.88 -5.96 -3.66
CA GLU A 125 14.01 -5.17 -4.15
C GLU A 125 15.28 -6.00 -4.03
N GLY A 126 16.02 -6.17 -5.13
CA GLY A 126 17.20 -7.04 -5.20
C GLY A 126 16.91 -8.52 -5.48
N THR A 127 15.65 -8.97 -5.40
CA THR A 127 15.25 -10.31 -5.88
C THR A 127 14.86 -10.20 -7.36
N LYS A 128 15.57 -10.90 -8.25
CA LYS A 128 15.18 -11.00 -9.67
C LYS A 128 13.68 -11.39 -9.73
N PRO A 129 12.83 -10.67 -10.50
CA PRO A 129 11.44 -11.07 -10.65
C PRO A 129 11.39 -12.51 -11.19
N PRO A 130 10.44 -13.35 -10.74
CA PRO A 130 10.26 -14.66 -11.35
C PRO A 130 10.04 -14.45 -12.85
N ARG A 131 10.87 -15.09 -13.68
CA ARG A 131 10.72 -15.07 -15.13
C ARG A 131 9.28 -15.48 -15.44
N ALA A 132 8.53 -14.61 -16.13
CA ALA A 132 7.23 -14.96 -16.66
C ALA A 132 7.38 -16.28 -17.44
N THR A 133 6.74 -17.34 -16.95
CA THR A 133 6.72 -18.64 -17.59
C THR A 133 6.20 -18.44 -19.02
N GLY A 134 7.04 -18.81 -19.98
CA GLY A 134 6.90 -18.43 -21.38
C GLY A 134 5.52 -18.81 -21.94
N LYS A 135 4.93 -17.86 -22.69
CA LYS A 135 3.84 -18.15 -23.62
C LYS A 135 4.25 -19.36 -24.50
N PRO A 136 3.41 -20.39 -24.67
CA PRO A 136 3.73 -21.50 -25.55
C PRO A 136 3.93 -20.97 -26.98
N LYS A 137 5.08 -21.27 -27.58
CA LYS A 137 5.39 -20.94 -28.98
C LYS A 137 4.33 -21.58 -29.87
N ARG A 138 3.44 -20.78 -30.48
CA ARG A 138 2.54 -21.23 -31.55
C ARG A 138 3.40 -21.83 -32.67
N LYS A 139 3.36 -23.14 -32.86
CA LYS A 139 3.92 -23.82 -34.03
C LYS A 139 3.20 -23.28 -35.27
N LYS A 140 3.90 -22.49 -36.10
CA LYS A 140 3.42 -22.08 -37.42
C LYS A 140 3.34 -23.34 -38.29
N GLY A 141 2.12 -23.80 -38.55
CA GLY A 141 1.84 -24.88 -39.48
C GLY A 141 2.27 -24.49 -40.89
N ARG A 142 3.25 -25.20 -41.43
CA ARG A 142 3.69 -25.10 -42.83
C ARG A 142 2.64 -25.81 -43.69
N ARG A 143 1.66 -25.06 -44.20
CA ARG A 143 0.77 -25.51 -45.28
C ARG A 143 1.61 -25.74 -46.53
N LYS A 144 1.81 -27.01 -46.91
CA LYS A 144 2.16 -27.39 -48.29
C LYS A 144 0.86 -27.33 -49.12
N ARG A 145 0.78 -26.35 -50.04
CA ARG A 145 0.09 -26.48 -51.32
C ARG A 145 1.22 -26.76 -52.31
N GLY A 146 1.19 -27.84 -53.09
CA GLY A 146 0.20 -28.16 -54.11
C GLY A 146 0.99 -28.17 -55.40
#